data_AF-F9WP45-F1
#
_entry.id   AF-F9WP45-F1
#
_cell.length_a   1.000
_cell.length_b   1.000
_cell.length_c   1.000
_cell.angle_alpha   90.00
_cell.angle_beta   90.00
_cell.angle_gamma   90.00
#
_symmetry.space_group_name_H-M   'P 1'
#
loop_
_entity.id
_entity.type
_entity.pdbx_description
1 polymer ?
#
loop_
_entity_poly.entity_id
_entity_poly.type
_entity_poly.pdbx_seq_one_letter_code
_entity_poly.pdbx_strand_id
1 'polypeptide(L)'
;MLSVFRHSLRFAGVRHARVSAHVRDNQLRVYHRTLPFLCRAASGSTGWTLNSDVADALLRGARPPDNVLLLSECLERVGSDERVANGNVRMDVVIQEPEFYIPDEHTRRRILSLPECQTYALVYRAVPLLRGKGITSVRRWGGADENADAKRAVRDELADERLWNTVYGLLDIAFNAAKDAEARGKVVKSESEAAKVIPGAFESVVNARWSHVLSGVADKPLGMCVADARPTSVWSDAEIDVTPAPEPGENVDDARGDGLELLVLTSAMGWPFTLFGTDATANDTPFQMMDDTDVVVRKESVRVWNIVRADLDAWLVRKERPPTPFVLVG
;
A
#
# COMPACT_ATOMS: atom_id res chain seq x y z
N MET A 1 -52.34 15.87 25.61
CA MET A 1 -52.18 15.02 26.80
C MET A 1 -50.80 15.32 27.38
N LEU A 2 -50.77 16.07 28.48
CA LEU A 2 -49.71 16.29 29.50
C LEU A 2 -48.23 16.40 29.03
N SER A 3 -47.57 17.57 29.05
CA SER A 3 -47.15 18.40 30.21
C SER A 3 -45.96 17.77 30.99
N VAL A 4 -44.73 18.28 30.83
CA VAL A 4 -43.99 19.26 31.69
C VAL A 4 -43.15 18.59 32.79
N PHE A 5 -41.87 19.01 32.93
CA PHE A 5 -41.18 19.53 34.15
C PHE A 5 -39.64 19.41 33.93
N ARG A 6 -38.83 20.50 33.80
CA ARG A 6 -38.33 21.47 34.82
C ARG A 6 -37.65 20.75 36.01
N HIS A 7 -36.47 21.06 36.55
CA HIS A 7 -35.72 22.31 36.82
C HIS A 7 -34.26 21.91 37.22
N SER A 8 -33.19 22.63 36.84
CA SER A 8 -32.49 23.69 37.60
C SER A 8 -32.20 23.43 39.09
N LEU A 9 -30.92 23.39 39.51
CA LEU A 9 -30.31 24.42 40.37
C LEU A 9 -28.83 24.18 40.72
N ARG A 10 -28.11 25.31 40.77
CA ARG A 10 -26.74 25.55 41.22
C ARG A 10 -26.66 25.55 42.76
N PHE A 11 -25.51 25.18 43.33
CA PHE A 11 -24.53 26.06 44.02
C PHE A 11 -23.76 25.35 45.15
N ALA A 12 -22.45 25.70 45.22
CA ALA A 12 -21.54 25.67 46.37
C ALA A 12 -21.23 24.28 47.00
N GLY A 13 -19.99 23.90 47.31
CA GLY A 13 -18.72 24.59 47.28
C GLY A 13 -17.74 23.79 48.15
N VAL A 14 -16.46 23.81 47.76
CA VAL A 14 -15.31 23.85 48.65
C VAL A 14 -14.83 22.52 49.29
N ARG A 15 -13.64 22.11 48.80
CA ARG A 15 -12.46 21.49 49.47
C ARG A 15 -12.18 19.99 49.27
N HIS A 16 -10.92 19.78 48.90
CA HIS A 16 -10.11 18.55 48.86
C HIS A 16 -10.37 17.53 47.74
N ALA A 17 -9.54 17.58 46.70
CA ALA A 17 -8.77 16.42 46.24
C ALA A 17 -7.79 16.83 45.13
N ARG A 18 -6.65 17.41 45.53
CA ARG A 18 -5.51 17.70 44.65
C ARG A 18 -4.70 16.44 44.27
N VAL A 19 -5.35 15.26 44.21
CA VAL A 19 -4.68 13.95 44.07
C VAL A 19 -5.17 13.16 42.84
N SER A 20 -6.28 13.52 42.21
CA SER A 20 -6.86 12.70 41.12
C SER A 20 -6.47 13.11 39.69
N ALA A 21 -5.67 14.16 39.50
CA ALA A 21 -5.26 14.60 38.15
C ALA A 21 -3.99 13.88 37.64
N HIS A 22 -3.09 13.44 38.54
CA HIS A 22 -1.85 12.77 38.13
C HIS A 22 -1.98 11.26 37.87
N VAL A 23 -3.10 10.66 38.29
CA VAL A 23 -3.38 9.23 38.05
C VAL A 23 -4.05 9.00 36.69
N ARG A 24 -4.74 10.01 36.12
CA ARG A 24 -5.41 9.87 34.81
C ARG A 24 -4.47 10.09 33.62
N ASP A 25 -3.52 11.03 33.73
CA ASP A 25 -2.55 11.28 32.65
C ASP A 25 -1.50 10.16 32.52
N ASN A 26 -1.18 9.47 33.62
CA ASN A 26 -0.21 8.37 33.56
C ASN A 26 -0.82 7.06 33.04
N GLN A 27 -2.14 6.88 33.15
CA GLN A 27 -2.82 5.70 32.60
C GLN A 27 -3.03 5.84 31.08
N LEU A 28 -3.36 7.04 30.57
CA LEU A 28 -3.52 7.24 29.12
C LEU A 28 -2.20 7.20 28.33
N ARG A 29 -1.05 7.51 28.94
CA ARG A 29 0.27 7.33 28.31
C ARG A 29 0.75 5.87 28.29
N VAL A 30 0.27 5.03 29.20
CA VAL A 30 0.65 3.61 29.27
C VAL A 30 -0.18 2.75 28.30
N TYR A 31 -1.43 3.12 27.99
CA TYR A 31 -2.25 2.36 27.03
C TYR A 31 -1.92 2.61 25.55
N HIS A 32 -1.17 3.66 25.21
CA HIS A 32 -0.78 3.95 23.81
C HIS A 32 0.61 3.43 23.39
N ARG A 33 1.33 2.69 24.25
CA ARG A 33 2.66 2.15 23.93
C ARG A 33 2.75 0.64 23.80
N THR A 34 1.69 -0.12 24.10
CA THR A 34 1.75 -1.59 24.18
C THR A 34 0.78 -2.34 23.27
N LEU A 35 0.17 -1.69 22.28
CA LEU A 35 -0.58 -2.39 21.23
C LEU A 35 -0.38 -1.74 19.85
N PRO A 36 0.59 -2.19 19.04
CA PRO A 36 0.47 -2.23 17.59
C PRO A 36 0.12 -3.65 17.14
N PHE A 37 -0.84 -4.28 17.82
CA PHE A 37 -1.51 -5.48 17.32
C PHE A 37 -2.99 -5.21 17.45
N LEU A 38 -3.58 -4.63 16.41
CA LEU A 38 -4.95 -4.80 15.89
C LEU A 38 -5.38 -3.53 15.13
N CYS A 39 -5.44 -3.67 13.79
CA CYS A 39 -6.03 -2.79 12.75
C CYS A 39 -5.19 -1.56 12.33
N ARG A 40 -4.90 -1.27 11.04
CA ARG A 40 -5.56 -1.63 9.78
C ARG A 40 -4.67 -1.36 8.55
N ALA A 41 -4.65 -2.31 7.62
CA ALA A 41 -4.83 -2.11 6.17
C ALA A 41 -5.54 -3.40 5.70
N ALA A 42 -6.85 -3.43 5.46
CA ALA A 42 -7.49 -2.99 4.22
C ALA A 42 -6.74 -3.50 2.97
N SER A 43 -7.37 -4.45 2.26
CA SER A 43 -6.87 -5.26 1.13
C SER A 43 -6.12 -6.53 1.51
N GLY A 44 -6.72 -7.68 1.14
CA GLY A 44 -6.22 -9.01 1.47
C GLY A 44 -4.98 -9.40 0.66
N SER A 45 -3.80 -9.28 1.25
CA SER A 45 -2.72 -10.27 1.19
C SER A 45 -1.57 -9.78 2.08
N THR A 46 -1.20 -10.51 3.12
CA THR A 46 0.13 -10.35 3.71
C THR A 46 1.15 -10.98 2.74
N GLY A 47 1.59 -10.17 1.77
CA GLY A 47 2.30 -10.60 0.56
C GLY A 47 3.81 -10.73 0.74
N TRP A 48 4.26 -11.83 1.35
CA TRP A 48 5.67 -12.20 1.24
C TRP A 48 5.96 -12.67 -0.19
N THR A 49 7.01 -12.15 -0.79
CA THR A 49 7.52 -12.64 -2.07
C THR A 49 8.84 -13.37 -1.84
N LEU A 50 9.28 -14.16 -2.81
CA LEU A 50 10.59 -14.82 -2.73
C LEU A 50 11.76 -13.81 -2.60
N ASN A 51 11.55 -12.55 -3.00
CA ASN A 51 12.55 -11.49 -2.90
C ASN A 51 12.47 -10.70 -1.59
N SER A 52 11.52 -11.00 -0.71
CA SER A 52 11.41 -10.32 0.60
C SER A 52 12.66 -10.57 1.46
N ASP A 53 13.08 -9.55 2.20
CA ASP A 53 14.21 -9.63 3.14
C ASP A 53 13.83 -10.54 4.32
N VAL A 54 14.80 -11.31 4.81
CA VAL A 54 14.60 -12.18 5.98
C VAL A 54 14.26 -11.39 7.25
N ALA A 55 14.76 -10.16 7.38
CA ALA A 55 14.45 -9.29 8.52
C ALA A 55 12.97 -8.92 8.56
N ASP A 56 12.40 -8.53 7.41
CA ASP A 56 10.98 -8.19 7.31
C ASP A 56 10.10 -9.41 7.59
N ALA A 57 10.49 -10.57 7.05
CA ALA A 57 9.78 -11.83 7.24
C ALA A 57 9.78 -12.26 8.72
N LEU A 58 10.91 -12.14 9.43
CA LEU A 58 11.01 -12.44 10.86
C LEU A 58 10.18 -11.49 11.73
N LEU A 59 10.10 -10.21 11.35
CA LEU A 59 9.27 -9.24 12.04
C LEU A 59 7.80 -9.27 11.62
N ARG A 60 7.42 -10.12 10.66
CA ARG A 60 6.10 -10.13 10.03
C ARG A 60 5.65 -8.73 9.56
N GLY A 61 6.58 -7.92 9.08
CA GLY A 61 6.32 -6.54 8.66
C GLY A 61 6.14 -5.53 9.80
N ALA A 62 6.34 -5.95 11.06
CA ALA A 62 6.47 -5.02 12.17
C ALA A 62 7.75 -4.19 12.02
N ARG A 63 7.75 -2.98 12.56
CA ARG A 63 8.97 -2.17 12.61
C ARG A 63 9.97 -2.80 13.59
N PRO A 64 11.28 -2.73 13.30
CA PRO A 64 12.30 -3.05 14.28
C PRO A 64 12.09 -2.25 15.57
N PRO A 65 12.42 -2.81 16.74
CA PRO A 65 12.24 -2.12 18.00
C PRO A 65 13.12 -0.87 18.05
N ASP A 66 12.56 0.23 18.56
CA ASP A 66 13.34 1.45 18.83
C ASP A 66 14.38 1.13 19.90
N ASN A 67 15.66 1.42 19.62
CA ASN A 67 16.84 1.07 20.43
C ASN A 67 16.97 1.83 21.76
N VAL A 68 15.90 1.86 22.54
CA VAL A 68 15.78 2.63 23.78
C VAL A 68 15.61 1.70 24.99
N LEU A 69 15.29 0.42 24.78
CA LEU A 69 15.09 -0.52 25.88
C LEU A 69 16.41 -0.78 26.62
N LEU A 70 16.41 -0.59 27.94
CA LEU A 70 17.56 -0.84 28.80
C LEU A 70 17.39 -2.13 29.59
N LEU A 71 18.51 -2.75 29.95
CA LEU A 71 18.53 -3.95 30.78
C LEU A 71 17.83 -3.75 32.13
N SER A 72 17.99 -2.58 32.76
CA SER A 72 17.32 -2.20 34.01
C SER A 72 15.80 -2.30 33.90
N GLU A 73 15.22 -1.85 32.80
CA GLU A 73 13.78 -1.88 32.56
C GLU A 73 13.26 -3.33 32.40
N CYS A 74 14.08 -4.24 31.87
CA CYS A 74 13.78 -5.66 31.82
C CYS A 74 13.89 -6.33 33.19
N LEU A 75 14.92 -5.99 33.98
CA LEU A 75 15.14 -6.49 35.34
C LEU A 75 13.99 -6.11 36.28
N GLU A 76 13.51 -4.87 36.21
CA GLU A 76 12.35 -4.39 36.96
C GLU A 76 11.08 -5.21 36.63
N ARG A 77 10.84 -5.50 35.35
CA ARG A 77 9.67 -6.30 34.92
C ARG A 77 9.71 -7.74 35.41
N VAL A 78 10.88 -8.34 35.49
CA VAL A 78 11.04 -9.70 36.04
C VAL A 78 11.16 -9.69 37.58
N GLY A 79 11.15 -8.52 38.22
CA GLY A 79 11.27 -8.39 39.66
C GLY A 79 12.60 -8.94 40.20
N SER A 80 13.69 -8.75 39.46
CA SER A 80 15.03 -9.12 39.91
C SER A 80 15.65 -7.98 40.70
N ASP A 81 16.02 -8.25 41.96
CA ASP A 81 16.79 -7.32 42.82
C ASP A 81 18.31 -7.34 42.50
N GLU A 82 18.70 -8.05 41.44
CA GLU A 82 20.09 -8.24 41.07
C GLU A 82 20.72 -6.91 40.65
N ARG A 83 21.69 -6.43 41.43
CA ARG A 83 22.50 -5.25 41.11
C ARG A 83 23.50 -5.60 40.01
N VAL A 84 23.03 -5.63 38.76
CA VAL A 84 23.92 -5.75 37.61
C VAL A 84 24.70 -4.43 37.48
N ALA A 85 26.03 -4.49 37.56
CA ALA A 85 26.91 -3.31 37.53
C ALA A 85 26.71 -2.42 36.28
N ASN A 86 26.06 -2.96 35.25
CA ASN A 86 25.82 -2.37 33.94
C ASN A 86 24.32 -2.39 33.54
N GLY A 87 23.39 -2.15 34.47
CA GLY A 87 21.93 -2.12 34.19
C GLY A 87 21.50 -1.07 33.14
N ASN A 88 22.30 -0.02 32.92
CA ASN A 88 22.03 1.02 31.91
C ASN A 88 22.50 0.65 30.50
N VAL A 89 22.90 -0.60 30.26
CA VAL A 89 23.25 -1.07 28.92
C VAL A 89 21.99 -1.31 28.10
N ARG A 90 22.04 -0.95 26.82
CA ARG A 90 20.93 -1.13 25.89
C ARG A 90 20.73 -2.60 25.53
N MET A 91 19.48 -2.99 25.31
CA MET A 91 19.11 -4.38 25.07
C MET A 91 19.66 -4.91 23.73
N ASP A 92 19.88 -4.07 22.71
CA ASP A 92 20.53 -4.49 21.46
C ASP A 92 21.98 -4.95 21.64
N VAL A 93 22.67 -4.42 22.64
CA VAL A 93 24.03 -4.86 23.01
C VAL A 93 23.95 -6.11 23.87
N VAL A 94 23.08 -6.12 24.88
CA VAL A 94 22.90 -7.27 25.78
C VAL A 94 22.52 -8.54 25.04
N ILE A 95 21.63 -8.43 24.06
CA ILE A 95 21.08 -9.58 23.31
C ILE A 95 22.12 -10.30 22.45
N GLN A 96 23.22 -9.64 22.08
CA GLN A 96 24.29 -10.29 21.33
C GLN A 96 25.06 -11.30 22.19
N GLU A 97 25.30 -10.97 23.46
CA GLU A 97 26.04 -11.81 24.42
C GLU A 97 25.37 -11.80 25.81
N PRO A 98 24.14 -12.35 25.95
CA PRO A 98 23.36 -12.22 27.18
C PRO A 98 24.00 -12.93 28.37
N GLU A 99 24.86 -13.93 28.14
CA GLU A 99 25.62 -14.64 29.18
C GLU A 99 26.63 -13.74 29.88
N PHE A 100 27.19 -12.75 29.17
CA PHE A 100 28.17 -11.81 29.72
C PHE A 100 27.52 -10.77 30.63
N TYR A 101 26.35 -10.26 30.22
CA TYR A 101 25.64 -9.21 30.96
C TYR A 101 24.72 -9.76 32.06
N ILE A 102 24.19 -10.97 31.88
CA ILE A 102 23.28 -11.63 32.83
C ILE A 102 23.84 -13.03 33.14
N PRO A 103 24.76 -13.13 34.12
CA PRO A 103 25.38 -14.40 34.49
C PRO A 103 24.37 -15.43 35.01
N ASP A 104 23.37 -14.97 35.79
CA ASP A 104 22.32 -15.83 36.34
C ASP A 104 21.42 -16.40 35.24
N GLU A 105 21.44 -17.72 35.09
CA GLU A 105 20.71 -18.42 34.02
C GLU A 105 19.18 -18.26 34.17
N HIS A 106 18.68 -18.26 35.40
CA HIS A 106 17.24 -18.15 35.66
C HIS A 106 16.71 -16.77 35.25
N THR A 107 17.40 -15.70 35.65
CA THR A 107 17.10 -14.32 35.31
C THR A 107 17.26 -14.08 33.81
N ARG A 108 18.35 -14.58 33.20
CA ARG A 108 18.58 -14.51 31.75
C ARG A 108 17.41 -15.13 30.99
N ARG A 109 16.98 -16.33 31.38
CA ARG A 109 15.85 -17.03 30.73
C ARG A 109 14.53 -16.26 30.85
N ARG A 110 14.26 -15.64 32.02
CA ARG A 110 13.05 -14.83 32.23
C ARG A 110 13.06 -13.56 31.38
N ILE A 111 14.19 -12.87 31.30
CA ILE A 111 14.36 -11.65 30.49
C ILE A 111 14.22 -11.97 28.99
N LEU A 112 14.95 -12.96 28.48
CA LEU A 112 14.90 -13.36 27.06
C LEU A 112 13.53 -13.89 26.63
N SER A 113 12.69 -14.29 27.60
CA SER A 113 11.31 -14.70 27.34
C SER A 113 10.34 -13.53 27.14
N LEU A 114 10.73 -12.29 27.47
CA LEU A 114 9.89 -11.11 27.26
C LEU A 114 9.65 -10.87 25.75
N PRO A 115 8.43 -10.48 25.33
CA PRO A 115 8.11 -10.25 23.92
C PRO A 115 9.03 -9.25 23.21
N GLU A 116 9.42 -8.19 23.91
CA GLU A 116 10.33 -7.16 23.40
C GLU A 116 11.72 -7.78 23.17
N CYS A 117 12.24 -8.52 24.15
CA CYS A 117 13.55 -9.17 24.06
C CYS A 117 13.60 -10.22 22.95
N GLN A 118 12.50 -10.94 22.69
CA GLN A 118 12.39 -11.84 21.54
C GLN A 118 12.52 -11.08 20.22
N THR A 119 11.89 -9.90 20.12
CA THR A 119 11.99 -9.05 18.92
C THR A 119 13.43 -8.56 18.72
N TYR A 120 14.10 -8.11 19.79
CA TYR A 120 15.52 -7.75 19.74
C TYR A 120 16.39 -8.94 19.33
N ALA A 121 16.13 -10.14 19.84
CA ALA A 121 16.88 -11.35 19.49
C ALA A 121 16.74 -11.71 18.01
N LEU A 122 15.57 -11.53 17.43
CA LEU A 122 15.37 -11.70 15.99
C LEU A 122 16.20 -10.69 15.18
N VAL A 123 16.13 -9.40 15.54
CA VAL A 123 16.75 -8.31 14.76
C VAL A 123 18.26 -8.21 14.94
N TYR A 124 18.76 -8.32 16.16
CA TYR A 124 20.17 -8.03 16.48
C TYR A 124 21.03 -9.28 16.64
N ARG A 125 20.42 -10.46 16.77
CA ARG A 125 21.16 -11.73 16.87
C ARG A 125 20.94 -12.60 15.64
N ALA A 126 19.69 -12.92 15.31
CA ALA A 126 19.40 -13.86 14.21
C ALA A 126 19.64 -13.28 12.81
N VAL A 127 19.16 -12.07 12.52
CA VAL A 127 19.31 -11.43 11.19
C VAL A 127 20.78 -11.24 10.77
N PRO A 128 21.69 -10.72 11.62
CA PRO A 128 23.09 -10.59 11.26
C PRO A 128 23.76 -11.93 10.93
N LEU A 129 23.44 -13.00 11.68
CA LEU A 129 23.95 -14.35 11.42
C LEU A 129 23.44 -14.90 10.08
N LEU A 130 22.13 -14.77 9.81
CA LEU A 130 21.53 -15.17 8.54
C LEU A 130 22.22 -14.46 7.36
N ARG A 131 22.40 -13.14 7.46
CA ARG A 131 23.09 -12.33 6.44
C ARG A 131 24.57 -12.71 6.29
N GLY A 132 25.27 -12.95 7.40
CA GLY A 132 26.65 -13.40 7.42
C GLY A 132 26.86 -14.76 6.74
N LYS A 133 25.85 -15.64 6.76
CA LYS A 133 25.83 -16.92 6.03
C LYS A 133 25.20 -16.83 4.63
N GLY A 134 24.92 -15.63 4.12
CA GLY A 134 24.39 -15.41 2.76
C GLY A 134 22.88 -15.62 2.59
N ILE A 135 22.15 -15.83 3.68
CA ILE A 135 20.68 -15.96 3.69
C ILE A 135 20.07 -14.56 3.85
N THR A 136 20.03 -13.80 2.76
CA THR A 136 19.51 -12.42 2.76
C THR A 136 18.05 -12.30 2.38
N SER A 137 17.46 -13.31 1.72
CA SER A 137 16.07 -13.29 1.27
C SER A 137 15.35 -14.61 1.54
N VAL A 138 14.01 -14.56 1.52
CA VAL A 138 13.13 -15.72 1.67
C VAL A 138 13.44 -16.82 0.62
N ARG A 139 13.81 -16.44 -0.61
CA ARG A 139 14.26 -17.38 -1.64
C ARG A 139 15.51 -18.14 -1.23
N ARG A 140 16.51 -17.44 -0.70
CA ARG A 140 17.75 -18.07 -0.23
C ARG A 140 17.44 -18.99 0.94
N TRP A 141 16.57 -18.60 1.86
CA TRP A 141 16.13 -19.48 2.94
C TRP A 141 15.54 -20.81 2.44
N GLY A 142 14.66 -20.79 1.45
CA GLY A 142 13.99 -22.02 0.97
C GLY A 142 14.81 -22.92 0.04
N GLY A 143 16.06 -22.57 -0.28
CA GLY A 143 16.98 -23.46 -0.99
C GLY A 143 17.39 -24.63 -0.11
N ALA A 144 16.59 -25.69 -0.09
CA ALA A 144 16.75 -26.83 0.83
C ALA A 144 18.15 -27.47 0.75
N ASP A 145 18.68 -27.62 -0.47
CA ASP A 145 19.97 -28.29 -0.68
C ASP A 145 21.15 -27.30 -0.69
N GLU A 146 20.95 -26.08 -1.20
CA GLU A 146 22.03 -25.10 -1.34
C GLU A 146 22.40 -24.42 -0.01
N ASN A 147 21.46 -24.28 0.92
CA ASN A 147 21.67 -23.53 2.17
C ASN A 147 21.53 -24.38 3.44
N ALA A 148 21.53 -25.71 3.32
CA ALA A 148 21.49 -26.61 4.49
C ALA A 148 22.68 -26.36 5.44
N ASP A 149 23.89 -26.24 4.89
CA ASP A 149 25.10 -25.99 5.67
C ASP A 149 25.08 -24.59 6.30
N ALA A 150 24.59 -23.58 5.57
CA ALA A 150 24.39 -22.23 6.08
C ALA A 150 23.40 -22.21 7.26
N LYS A 151 22.27 -22.93 7.15
CA LYS A 151 21.28 -23.06 8.23
C LYS A 151 21.86 -23.75 9.46
N ARG A 152 22.63 -24.84 9.28
CA ARG A 152 23.32 -25.50 10.40
C ARG A 152 24.31 -24.55 11.08
N ALA A 153 25.10 -23.84 10.30
CA ALA A 153 26.04 -22.86 10.85
C ALA A 153 25.35 -21.73 11.63
N VAL A 154 24.20 -21.21 11.14
CA VAL A 154 23.40 -20.23 11.90
C VAL A 154 22.87 -20.85 13.19
N ARG A 155 22.34 -22.08 13.16
CA ARG A 155 21.85 -22.78 14.35
C ARG A 155 22.95 -22.96 15.41
N ASP A 156 24.12 -23.39 14.98
CA ASP A 156 25.26 -23.67 15.85
C ASP A 156 25.81 -22.36 16.47
N GLU A 157 25.95 -21.29 15.68
CA GLU A 157 26.40 -19.98 16.17
C GLU A 157 25.36 -19.28 17.06
N LEU A 158 24.08 -19.47 16.80
CA LEU A 158 23.01 -18.91 17.63
C LEU A 158 22.98 -19.55 19.02
N ALA A 159 23.32 -20.85 19.11
CA ALA A 159 23.36 -21.64 20.35
C ALA A 159 22.09 -21.51 21.22
N ASP A 160 20.94 -21.21 20.61
CA ASP A 160 19.65 -21.01 21.27
C ASP A 160 18.56 -21.74 20.45
N GLU A 161 18.18 -22.92 20.93
CA GLU A 161 17.23 -23.79 20.24
C GLU A 161 15.82 -23.18 20.13
N ARG A 162 15.40 -22.41 21.14
CA ARG A 162 14.07 -21.76 21.13
C ARG A 162 14.02 -20.64 20.11
N LEU A 163 15.06 -19.81 20.06
CA LEU A 163 15.18 -18.74 19.08
C LEU A 163 15.32 -19.30 17.67
N TRP A 164 16.13 -20.36 17.49
CA TRP A 164 16.27 -21.05 16.22
C TRP A 164 14.93 -21.59 15.71
N ASN A 165 14.16 -22.29 16.55
CA ASN A 165 12.85 -22.82 16.17
C ASN A 165 11.88 -21.71 15.76
N THR A 166 11.96 -20.55 16.41
CA THR A 166 11.16 -19.36 16.07
C THR A 166 11.55 -18.79 14.70
N VAL A 167 12.86 -18.58 14.47
CA VAL A 167 13.41 -18.11 13.20
C VAL A 167 13.04 -19.07 12.06
N TYR A 168 13.23 -20.37 12.29
CA TYR A 168 12.96 -21.41 11.31
C TYR A 168 11.49 -21.43 10.91
N GLY A 169 10.57 -21.47 11.90
CA GLY A 169 9.14 -21.50 11.65
C GLY A 169 8.63 -20.23 10.93
N LEU A 170 9.12 -19.05 11.31
CA LEU A 170 8.71 -17.78 10.68
C LEU A 170 9.16 -17.71 9.22
N LEU A 171 10.41 -18.08 8.93
CA LEU A 171 10.94 -18.06 7.57
C LEU A 171 10.34 -19.17 6.70
N ASP A 172 10.03 -20.33 7.27
CA ASP A 172 9.34 -21.41 6.55
C ASP A 172 7.90 -21.01 6.17
N ILE A 173 7.16 -20.38 7.10
CA ILE A 173 5.85 -19.80 6.81
C ILE A 173 5.95 -18.76 5.69
N ALA A 174 6.92 -17.84 5.77
CA ALA A 174 7.11 -16.82 4.74
C ALA A 174 7.47 -17.43 3.38
N PHE A 175 8.31 -18.46 3.36
CA PHE A 175 8.70 -19.16 2.14
C PHE A 175 7.54 -19.91 1.50
N ASN A 176 6.77 -20.67 2.28
CA ASN A 176 5.60 -21.41 1.80
C ASN A 176 4.53 -20.45 1.26
N ALA A 177 4.27 -19.35 1.98
CA ALA A 177 3.35 -18.31 1.51
C ALA A 177 3.82 -17.67 0.19
N ALA A 178 5.12 -17.36 0.06
CA ALA A 178 5.69 -16.83 -1.17
C ALA A 178 5.63 -17.83 -2.33
N LYS A 179 5.81 -19.12 -2.06
CA LYS A 179 5.70 -20.20 -3.05
C LYS A 179 4.27 -20.40 -3.52
N ASP A 180 3.32 -20.40 -2.61
CA ASP A 180 1.89 -20.47 -2.96
C ASP A 180 1.47 -19.26 -3.79
N ALA A 181 1.96 -18.06 -3.46
CA ALA A 181 1.72 -16.86 -4.26
C ALA A 181 2.33 -16.95 -5.67
N GLU A 182 3.57 -17.45 -5.80
CA GLU A 182 4.21 -17.69 -7.10
C GLU A 182 3.44 -18.74 -7.92
N ALA A 183 2.99 -19.82 -7.29
CA ALA A 183 2.20 -20.87 -7.91
C ALA A 183 0.83 -20.34 -8.35
N ARG A 184 0.14 -19.56 -7.52
CA ARG A 184 -1.11 -18.88 -7.90
C ARG A 184 -0.91 -17.88 -9.03
N GLY A 185 0.18 -17.11 -9.03
CA GLY A 185 0.53 -16.22 -10.13
C GLY A 185 0.83 -16.98 -11.43
N LYS A 186 1.39 -18.19 -11.34
CA LYS A 186 1.58 -19.11 -12.49
C LYS A 186 0.27 -19.72 -12.95
N VAL A 187 -0.57 -20.23 -12.05
CA VAL A 187 -1.89 -20.80 -12.36
C VAL A 187 -2.77 -19.74 -13.01
N VAL A 188 -2.81 -18.52 -12.46
CA VAL A 188 -3.51 -17.38 -13.05
C VAL A 188 -2.92 -17.00 -14.41
N LYS A 189 -1.61 -17.15 -14.65
CA LYS A 189 -0.99 -16.95 -15.98
C LYS A 189 -1.21 -18.10 -16.97
N SER A 190 -1.41 -19.34 -16.50
CA SER A 190 -1.67 -20.50 -17.35
C SER A 190 -3.17 -20.71 -17.62
N GLU A 191 -4.06 -20.18 -16.76
CA GLU A 191 -5.51 -20.11 -16.97
C GLU A 191 -5.97 -18.75 -17.50
N SER A 192 -5.15 -17.68 -17.43
CA SER A 192 -5.29 -16.56 -18.36
C SER A 192 -4.81 -17.05 -19.72
N GLU A 193 -5.74 -17.68 -20.43
CA GLU A 193 -5.85 -17.80 -21.87
C GLU A 193 -4.56 -17.45 -22.62
N ALA A 194 -3.96 -18.44 -23.30
CA ALA A 194 -3.22 -18.15 -24.53
C ALA A 194 -4.06 -17.12 -25.29
N ALA A 195 -3.62 -15.86 -25.33
CA ALA A 195 -4.44 -14.67 -25.57
C ALA A 195 -5.62 -15.02 -26.47
N LYS A 196 -6.81 -15.20 -25.88
CA LYS A 196 -7.98 -15.62 -26.65
C LYS A 196 -8.26 -14.46 -27.58
N VAL A 197 -7.87 -14.65 -28.83
CA VAL A 197 -8.07 -13.65 -29.86
C VAL A 197 -9.57 -13.47 -29.97
N ILE A 198 -10.08 -12.34 -29.47
CA ILE A 198 -11.47 -11.95 -29.65
C ILE A 198 -11.57 -11.46 -31.10
N PRO A 199 -12.13 -12.25 -32.04
CA PRO A 199 -12.14 -11.85 -33.43
C PRO A 199 -12.98 -10.58 -33.58
N GLY A 200 -12.45 -9.58 -34.30
CA GLY A 200 -13.15 -8.30 -34.51
C GLY A 200 -12.99 -7.26 -33.38
N ALA A 201 -12.36 -7.58 -32.24
CA ALA A 201 -12.13 -6.59 -31.17
C ALA A 201 -11.23 -5.43 -31.62
N PHE A 202 -10.15 -5.73 -32.35
CA PHE A 202 -9.28 -4.72 -32.94
C PHE A 202 -10.04 -3.84 -33.95
N GLU A 203 -10.79 -4.46 -34.86
CA GLU A 203 -11.59 -3.75 -35.86
C GLU A 203 -12.67 -2.87 -35.22
N SER A 204 -13.24 -3.29 -34.10
CA SER A 204 -14.24 -2.51 -33.37
C SER A 204 -13.66 -1.22 -32.79
N VAL A 205 -12.43 -1.26 -32.28
CA VAL A 205 -11.74 -0.08 -31.75
C VAL A 205 -11.29 0.84 -32.88
N VAL A 206 -10.69 0.27 -33.93
CA VAL A 206 -10.14 1.05 -35.05
C VAL A 206 -11.24 1.69 -35.89
N ASN A 207 -12.39 1.01 -36.06
CA ASN A 207 -13.53 1.51 -36.81
C ASN A 207 -14.64 2.08 -35.91
N ALA A 208 -14.29 2.53 -34.69
CA ALA A 208 -15.24 3.18 -33.79
C ALA A 208 -15.92 4.38 -34.47
N ARG A 209 -17.22 4.52 -34.23
CA ARG A 209 -18.01 5.62 -34.77
C ARG A 209 -17.74 6.88 -33.97
N TRP A 210 -17.67 8.01 -34.67
CA TRP A 210 -17.51 9.31 -34.05
C TRP A 210 -18.88 9.96 -33.87
N SER A 211 -19.07 10.60 -32.74
CA SER A 211 -20.10 11.62 -32.51
C SER A 211 -19.49 12.75 -31.69
N HIS A 212 -20.16 13.89 -31.61
CA HIS A 212 -19.66 15.04 -30.87
C HIS A 212 -20.79 15.86 -30.27
N VAL A 213 -20.45 16.58 -29.20
CA VAL A 213 -21.38 17.45 -28.48
C VAL A 213 -21.02 18.90 -28.76
N LEU A 214 -22.01 19.66 -29.25
CA LEU A 214 -21.93 21.09 -29.47
C LEU A 214 -22.73 21.82 -28.39
N SER A 215 -22.20 22.95 -27.90
CA SER A 215 -22.88 23.95 -27.08
C SER A 215 -23.23 25.20 -27.92
N GLY A 216 -24.09 26.07 -27.40
CA GLY A 216 -24.51 27.29 -28.07
C GLY A 216 -25.54 27.09 -29.18
N VAL A 217 -26.17 25.91 -29.27
CA VAL A 217 -27.18 25.60 -30.28
C VAL A 217 -28.54 26.10 -29.82
N ALA A 218 -29.08 27.10 -30.53
CA ALA A 218 -30.41 27.64 -30.27
C ALA A 218 -31.48 26.54 -30.33
N ASP A 219 -32.52 26.69 -29.52
CA ASP A 219 -33.70 25.81 -29.48
C ASP A 219 -33.42 24.34 -29.08
N LYS A 220 -32.29 24.08 -28.41
CA LYS A 220 -31.96 22.79 -27.79
C LYS A 220 -31.92 22.86 -26.27
N PRO A 221 -32.25 21.77 -25.55
CA PRO A 221 -32.11 21.72 -24.10
C PRO A 221 -30.68 22.09 -23.68
N LEU A 222 -30.55 23.05 -22.76
CA LEU A 222 -29.27 23.59 -22.28
C LEU A 222 -28.37 24.16 -23.39
N GLY A 223 -28.91 24.42 -24.58
CA GLY A 223 -28.13 24.82 -25.76
C GLY A 223 -27.18 23.75 -26.27
N MET A 224 -27.38 22.47 -25.91
CA MET A 224 -26.51 21.36 -26.26
C MET A 224 -27.13 20.47 -27.34
N CYS A 225 -26.34 20.05 -28.33
CA CYS A 225 -26.76 19.02 -29.27
C CYS A 225 -25.67 17.97 -29.52
N VAL A 226 -26.08 16.72 -29.68
CA VAL A 226 -25.22 15.64 -30.17
C VAL A 226 -25.37 15.57 -31.68
N ALA A 227 -24.24 15.57 -32.39
CA ALA A 227 -24.18 15.36 -33.81
C ALA A 227 -23.40 14.08 -34.11
N ASP A 228 -23.97 13.24 -34.98
CA ASP A 228 -23.30 12.06 -35.47
C ASP A 228 -22.18 12.45 -36.45
N ALA A 229 -21.15 11.61 -36.51
CA ALA A 229 -19.89 11.81 -37.23
C ALA A 229 -18.85 12.70 -36.53
N ARG A 230 -17.64 12.64 -37.07
CA ARG A 230 -16.50 13.44 -36.62
C ARG A 230 -16.71 14.91 -37.02
N PRO A 231 -16.46 15.87 -36.13
CA PRO A 231 -16.61 17.29 -36.47
C PRO A 231 -15.60 17.71 -37.55
N THR A 232 -15.97 18.71 -38.34
CA THR A 232 -15.16 19.25 -39.45
C THR A 232 -13.84 19.84 -38.97
N SER A 233 -13.83 20.47 -37.80
CA SER A 233 -12.65 20.93 -37.08
C SER A 233 -12.66 20.33 -35.67
N VAL A 234 -11.48 19.93 -35.20
CA VAL A 234 -11.23 19.58 -33.79
C VAL A 234 -10.38 20.69 -33.18
N TRP A 235 -10.42 20.86 -31.86
CA TRP A 235 -9.62 21.85 -31.14
C TRP A 235 -8.17 21.88 -31.61
N SER A 236 -7.64 23.08 -31.81
CA SER A 236 -6.25 23.26 -32.22
C SER A 236 -5.29 23.04 -31.05
N ASP A 237 -4.05 22.61 -31.33
CA ASP A 237 -3.03 22.42 -30.28
C ASP A 237 -2.82 23.71 -29.45
N ALA A 238 -2.86 24.88 -30.10
CA ALA A 238 -2.75 26.18 -29.41
C ALA A 238 -3.92 26.47 -28.46
N GLU A 239 -5.11 25.93 -28.76
CA GLU A 239 -6.31 26.07 -27.91
C GLU A 239 -6.25 25.14 -26.69
N ILE A 240 -5.71 23.93 -26.84
CA ILE A 240 -5.71 22.91 -25.79
C ILE A 240 -4.42 22.89 -24.96
N ASP A 241 -3.27 23.25 -25.52
CA ASP A 241 -1.97 23.24 -24.84
C ASP A 241 -1.73 24.50 -23.98
N VAL A 242 -2.80 24.99 -23.35
CA VAL A 242 -2.77 26.09 -22.40
C VAL A 242 -2.61 25.52 -21.00
N THR A 243 -1.63 26.02 -20.23
CA THR A 243 -1.49 25.65 -18.82
C THR A 243 -2.51 26.44 -18.00
N PRO A 244 -3.44 25.78 -17.29
CA PRO A 244 -4.42 26.48 -16.47
C PRO A 244 -3.71 27.31 -15.39
N ALA A 245 -4.11 28.57 -15.22
CA ALA A 245 -3.57 29.41 -14.15
C ALA A 245 -3.97 28.83 -12.77
N PRO A 246 -3.11 28.93 -11.74
CA PRO A 246 -3.38 28.37 -10.40
C PRO A 246 -4.62 28.95 -9.69
N GLU A 247 -5.08 30.13 -10.09
CA GLU A 247 -6.29 30.78 -9.58
C GLU A 247 -7.19 31.17 -10.75
N PRO A 248 -8.35 30.52 -10.95
CA PRO A 248 -9.34 31.06 -11.85
C PRO A 248 -9.93 32.32 -11.18
N GLY A 249 -9.55 33.50 -11.67
CA GLY A 249 -10.41 34.66 -11.52
C GLY A 249 -11.78 34.30 -12.10
N GLU A 250 -12.83 34.48 -11.31
CA GLU A 250 -14.26 34.34 -11.65
C GLU A 250 -14.55 33.74 -13.04
N ASN A 251 -14.77 32.42 -13.15
CA ASN A 251 -15.35 31.72 -14.32
C ASN A 251 -15.35 32.55 -15.62
N VAL A 252 -14.17 32.97 -16.08
CA VAL A 252 -14.07 33.70 -17.34
C VAL A 252 -14.21 32.61 -18.36
N ASP A 253 -15.34 32.60 -19.07
CA ASP A 253 -15.48 31.87 -20.32
C ASP A 253 -14.46 32.49 -21.29
N ASP A 254 -13.21 32.04 -21.18
CA ASP A 254 -12.20 32.20 -22.22
C ASP A 254 -12.86 31.69 -23.48
N ALA A 255 -13.16 32.62 -24.40
CA ALA A 255 -13.97 32.45 -25.61
C ALA A 255 -14.13 30.97 -25.99
N ARG A 256 -15.21 30.34 -25.51
CA ARG A 256 -15.54 28.97 -25.92
C ARG A 256 -15.59 29.01 -27.44
N GLY A 257 -14.71 28.23 -28.09
CA GLY A 257 -14.48 28.26 -29.54
C GLY A 257 -15.72 27.90 -30.35
N ASP A 258 -15.58 27.03 -31.35
CA ASP A 258 -16.66 26.67 -32.30
C ASP A 258 -17.86 25.90 -31.67
N GLY A 259 -18.07 25.98 -30.36
CA GLY A 259 -19.12 25.29 -29.62
C GLY A 259 -18.82 23.81 -29.34
N LEU A 260 -17.70 23.25 -29.82
CA LEU A 260 -17.34 21.85 -29.58
C LEU A 260 -16.92 21.61 -28.11
N GLU A 261 -17.71 20.82 -27.38
CA GLU A 261 -17.49 20.51 -25.96
C GLU A 261 -16.83 19.15 -25.75
N LEU A 262 -17.29 18.12 -26.48
CA LEU A 262 -16.89 16.73 -26.28
C LEU A 262 -16.84 15.99 -27.62
N LEU A 263 -15.91 15.06 -27.76
CA LEU A 263 -15.97 14.00 -28.77
C LEU A 263 -16.40 12.71 -28.08
N VAL A 264 -17.16 11.89 -28.78
CA VAL A 264 -17.58 10.57 -28.31
C VAL A 264 -17.20 9.54 -29.36
N LEU A 265 -16.58 8.46 -28.88
CA LEU A 265 -16.16 7.32 -29.69
C LEU A 265 -16.98 6.10 -29.27
N THR A 266 -17.77 5.58 -30.20
CA THR A 266 -18.64 4.42 -29.99
C THR A 266 -18.07 3.20 -30.69
N SER A 267 -17.62 2.22 -29.91
CA SER A 267 -17.10 0.93 -30.38
C SER A 267 -18.21 -0.12 -30.36
N ALA A 268 -18.38 -0.88 -31.45
CA ALA A 268 -19.43 -1.90 -31.56
C ALA A 268 -19.31 -3.04 -30.52
N MET A 269 -18.10 -3.33 -30.05
CA MET A 269 -17.77 -4.40 -29.10
C MET A 269 -17.33 -3.88 -27.74
N GLY A 270 -17.36 -2.57 -27.50
CA GLY A 270 -16.78 -1.98 -26.28
C GLY A 270 -15.30 -1.64 -26.39
N TRP A 271 -14.69 -1.27 -25.26
CA TRP A 271 -13.30 -0.86 -25.18
C TRP A 271 -12.46 -1.87 -24.37
N PRO A 272 -11.14 -1.95 -24.62
CA PRO A 272 -10.27 -2.87 -23.88
C PRO A 272 -10.33 -2.69 -22.36
N PHE A 273 -10.57 -1.46 -21.88
CA PHE A 273 -10.61 -1.14 -20.45
C PHE A 273 -12.00 -1.32 -19.82
N THR A 274 -13.07 -1.36 -20.64
CA THR A 274 -14.45 -1.66 -20.21
C THR A 274 -14.84 -3.12 -20.38
N LEU A 275 -13.90 -3.96 -20.86
CA LEU A 275 -14.09 -5.35 -21.29
C LEU A 275 -14.87 -5.44 -22.61
N PHE A 276 -14.36 -6.22 -23.57
CA PHE A 276 -15.04 -6.43 -24.85
C PHE A 276 -16.27 -7.35 -24.68
N GLY A 277 -17.42 -6.92 -25.22
CA GLY A 277 -18.59 -7.78 -25.42
C GLY A 277 -19.24 -8.29 -24.13
N THR A 278 -19.30 -7.47 -23.08
CA THR A 278 -20.14 -7.76 -21.92
C THR A 278 -21.62 -7.70 -22.33
N ASP A 279 -22.29 -8.86 -22.42
CA ASP A 279 -23.74 -8.88 -22.47
C ASP A 279 -24.26 -8.20 -21.20
N ALA A 280 -25.12 -7.18 -21.35
CA ALA A 280 -25.75 -6.42 -20.26
C ALA A 280 -26.62 -7.26 -19.31
N THR A 281 -26.55 -8.59 -19.38
CA THR A 281 -27.34 -9.54 -18.60
C THR A 281 -26.46 -10.21 -17.53
N ALA A 282 -25.93 -9.43 -16.58
CA ALA A 282 -25.46 -9.97 -15.32
C ALA A 282 -25.59 -8.93 -14.19
N ASN A 283 -26.80 -8.85 -13.65
CA ASN A 283 -27.13 -8.47 -12.27
C ASN A 283 -26.70 -7.06 -11.79
N ASP A 284 -27.69 -6.16 -11.78
CA ASP A 284 -27.99 -5.18 -10.73
C ASP A 284 -26.80 -4.59 -9.94
N THR A 285 -25.98 -3.78 -10.59
CA THR A 285 -25.22 -2.74 -9.89
C THR A 285 -25.43 -1.37 -10.54
N PRO A 286 -25.61 -0.27 -9.77
CA PRO A 286 -25.95 1.05 -10.31
C PRO A 286 -24.85 1.75 -11.12
N PHE A 287 -23.72 1.09 -11.39
CA PHE A 287 -22.58 1.70 -12.09
C PHE A 287 -22.60 1.51 -13.62
N GLN A 288 -23.53 0.70 -14.16
CA GLN A 288 -23.72 0.53 -15.61
C GLN A 288 -24.68 1.57 -16.18
N MET A 289 -24.25 2.84 -16.23
CA MET A 289 -25.00 3.90 -16.95
C MET A 289 -24.19 4.61 -18.04
N MET A 290 -23.00 4.11 -18.36
CA MET A 290 -22.37 4.34 -19.67
C MET A 290 -22.45 3.01 -20.39
N ASP A 291 -23.04 2.97 -21.59
CA ASP A 291 -22.89 1.80 -22.42
C ASP A 291 -21.38 1.54 -22.56
N ASP A 292 -20.91 0.34 -22.24
CA ASP A 292 -19.48 -0.06 -22.25
C ASP A 292 -18.80 0.16 -23.64
N THR A 293 -19.58 0.61 -24.62
CA THR A 293 -19.28 0.99 -26.00
C THR A 293 -18.78 2.42 -26.17
N ASP A 294 -19.06 3.36 -25.27
CA ASP A 294 -18.81 4.79 -25.49
C ASP A 294 -17.62 5.34 -24.67
N VAL A 295 -16.73 6.07 -25.34
CA VAL A 295 -15.63 6.82 -24.72
C VAL A 295 -15.78 8.30 -25.02
N VAL A 296 -15.74 9.12 -23.95
CA VAL A 296 -15.78 10.58 -24.06
C VAL A 296 -14.37 11.16 -24.03
N VAL A 297 -14.04 11.97 -25.03
CA VAL A 297 -12.77 12.70 -25.14
C VAL A 297 -13.04 14.19 -24.91
N ARG A 298 -12.36 14.74 -23.91
CA ARG A 298 -12.41 16.18 -23.57
C ARG A 298 -11.14 16.89 -24.04
N LYS A 299 -11.17 18.23 -24.08
CA LYS A 299 -9.98 19.07 -24.34
C LYS A 299 -8.76 18.63 -23.53
N GLU A 300 -8.94 18.40 -22.23
CA GLU A 300 -7.86 17.94 -21.35
C GLU A 300 -7.32 16.56 -21.73
N SER A 301 -8.17 15.64 -22.18
CA SER A 301 -7.74 14.33 -22.68
C SER A 301 -6.85 14.47 -23.92
N VAL A 302 -7.18 15.40 -24.82
CA VAL A 302 -6.37 15.67 -26.02
C VAL A 302 -5.05 16.35 -25.66
N ARG A 303 -5.06 17.32 -24.73
CA ARG A 303 -3.86 17.98 -24.21
C ARG A 303 -2.87 16.99 -23.60
N VAL A 304 -3.36 16.11 -22.72
CA VAL A 304 -2.54 15.03 -22.12
C VAL A 304 -2.00 14.11 -23.20
N TRP A 305 -2.83 13.74 -24.19
CA TRP A 305 -2.39 12.92 -25.31
C TRP A 305 -1.30 13.60 -26.14
N ASN A 306 -1.36 14.91 -26.37
CA ASN A 306 -0.31 15.65 -27.09
C ASN A 306 1.04 15.59 -26.36
N ILE A 307 1.03 15.72 -25.03
CA ILE A 307 2.25 15.57 -24.20
C ILE A 307 2.84 14.17 -24.35
N VAL A 308 2.00 13.13 -24.18
CA VAL A 308 2.42 11.74 -24.31
C VAL A 308 2.92 11.45 -25.71
N ARG A 309 2.21 11.93 -26.74
CA ARG A 309 2.59 11.76 -28.15
C ARG A 309 3.94 12.41 -28.44
N ALA A 310 4.19 13.64 -27.97
CA ALA A 310 5.45 14.32 -28.19
C ALA A 310 6.64 13.57 -27.54
N ASP A 311 6.42 12.97 -26.36
CA ASP A 311 7.40 12.12 -25.68
C ASP A 311 7.66 10.81 -26.45
N LEU A 312 6.59 10.16 -26.92
CA LEU A 312 6.67 8.96 -27.76
C LEU A 312 7.39 9.24 -29.09
N ASP A 313 7.14 10.37 -29.73
CA ASP A 313 7.83 10.77 -30.96
C ASP A 313 9.32 11.02 -30.72
N ALA A 314 9.67 11.68 -29.61
CA ALA A 314 11.06 11.87 -29.23
C ALA A 314 11.78 10.53 -28.98
N TRP A 315 11.06 9.55 -28.43
CA TRP A 315 11.61 8.23 -28.14
C TRP A 315 11.68 7.29 -29.35
N LEU A 316 10.54 7.00 -29.99
CA LEU A 316 10.43 5.96 -31.03
C LEU A 316 10.90 6.45 -32.39
N VAL A 317 10.58 7.70 -32.74
CA VAL A 317 10.86 8.25 -34.07
C VAL A 317 12.23 8.89 -34.10
N ARG A 318 12.48 9.84 -33.19
CA ARG A 318 13.71 10.65 -33.18
C ARG A 318 14.85 10.00 -32.41
N LYS A 319 14.57 9.02 -31.52
CA LYS A 319 15.55 8.33 -30.68
C LYS A 319 16.41 9.26 -29.83
N GLU A 320 15.84 10.40 -29.42
CA GLU A 320 16.54 11.45 -28.70
C GLU A 320 16.65 11.15 -27.20
N ARG A 321 15.64 10.48 -26.63
CA ARG A 321 15.58 10.18 -25.19
C ARG A 321 14.70 8.96 -24.89
N PRO A 322 14.92 8.25 -23.77
CA PRO A 322 14.00 7.23 -23.28
C PRO A 322 12.65 7.85 -22.86
N PRO A 323 11.56 7.05 -22.78
CA PRO A 323 10.23 7.55 -22.48
C PRO A 323 10.14 8.03 -21.04
N THR A 324 9.40 9.11 -20.82
CA THR A 324 9.13 9.68 -19.49
C THR A 324 7.93 9.00 -18.87
N PRO A 325 8.00 8.48 -17.63
CA PRO A 325 6.82 7.98 -16.94
C PRO A 325 5.90 9.15 -16.55
N PHE A 326 4.64 9.11 -17.01
CA PHE A 326 3.62 10.08 -16.65
C PHE A 326 2.70 9.51 -15.57
N VAL A 327 2.33 10.32 -14.58
CA VAL A 327 1.28 10.02 -13.60
C VAL A 327 0.15 11.00 -13.83
N LEU A 328 -1.02 10.50 -14.23
CA LEU A 328 -2.23 11.30 -14.30
C LEU A 328 -2.78 11.44 -12.87
N VAL A 329 -2.83 12.67 -12.36
CA VAL A 329 -3.51 12.98 -11.10
C VAL A 329 -4.85 13.58 -11.48
N GLY A 330 -5.92 12.82 -11.28
CA GLY A 330 -7.31 13.23 -11.45
C GLY A 330 -8.00 13.44 -10.12
#